data_AF-A0A2A6RLQ3-F1
#
_entry.id   AF-A0A2A6RLQ3-F1
#
_cell.length_a   1.000
_cell.length_b   1.000
_cell.length_c   1.000
_cell.angle_alpha   90.00
_cell.angle_beta   90.00
_cell.angle_gamma   90.00
#
_symmetry.space_group_name_H-M   'P 1'
#
loop_
_entity.id
_entity.type
_entity.pdbx_description
1 polymer ?
#
loop_
_entity_poly.entity_id
_entity_poly.type
_entity_poly.pdbx_seq_one_letter_code
_entity_poly.pdbx_strand_id
1 'polypeptide(L)'
;MIHLNQRNVTLGVFIVLSVGALLFTIFYLVVGGLTVRLLSAIIGLFFFSILGLAYWRGWEYARYVALIVLSILIFLNLREPFVLRGTPFILALIPVIALLLGNAYWVVGLTVAAVIGLITLAGGQGTYTEPTLLLSVVMLVSALILSRLVTEAAQRQAEEQAARAETALAELQHQAAELAQRSAELQAQNEQQAQLLDLVATLETPAVEMANGVLLAPIVGHIDSRRATQITARLLHDVSERRTHLLILDIAGVKTVDTAVAQAILHTIQAVRLLGCDVTVTGISAAVATTMTHLGIDLAGITTARTPQEALLLVQR
;
A
#
# COMPACT_ATOMS: atom_id res chain seq x y z
N MET A 1 12.53 18.99 7.84
CA MET A 1 11.71 20.20 8.09
C MET A 1 11.49 20.31 9.58
N ILE A 2 11.80 21.46 10.20
CA ILE A 2 11.54 21.67 11.63
C ILE A 2 10.03 21.88 11.77
N HIS A 3 9.31 20.93 12.36
CA HIS A 3 7.93 21.16 12.78
C HIS A 3 7.94 22.19 13.91
N LEU A 4 7.78 23.47 13.56
CA LEU A 4 7.60 24.54 14.53
C LEU A 4 6.24 24.36 15.20
N ASN A 5 6.22 23.66 16.32
CA ASN A 5 5.06 23.58 17.20
C ASN A 5 4.72 25.00 17.69
N GLN A 6 3.43 25.34 17.79
CA GLN A 6 2.95 26.66 18.23
C GLN A 6 3.61 27.11 19.54
N ARG A 7 3.85 26.17 20.45
CA ARG A 7 4.59 26.39 21.70
C ARG A 7 6.02 26.91 21.48
N ASN A 8 6.73 26.37 20.49
CA ASN A 8 8.09 26.81 20.15
C ASN A 8 8.09 28.21 19.54
N VAL A 9 7.07 28.55 18.74
CA VAL A 9 6.89 29.89 18.20
C VAL A 9 6.66 30.89 19.33
N THR A 10 5.76 30.60 20.27
CA THR A 10 5.48 31.48 21.42
C THR A 10 6.71 31.66 22.31
N LEU A 11 7.48 30.60 22.59
CA LEU A 11 8.75 30.71 23.31
C LEU A 11 9.77 31.56 22.55
N GLY A 12 9.85 31.40 21.23
CA GLY A 12 10.68 32.26 20.37
C GLY A 12 10.30 33.74 20.49
N VAL A 13 9.01 34.06 20.51
CA VAL A 13 8.52 35.43 20.71
C VAL A 13 8.95 35.98 22.08
N PHE A 14 8.84 35.20 23.16
CA PHE A 14 9.33 35.61 24.49
C PHE A 14 10.82 35.92 24.51
N ILE A 15 11.62 35.11 23.81
CA ILE A 15 13.08 35.34 23.67
C ILE A 15 13.31 36.66 22.92
N VAL A 16 12.63 36.88 21.79
CA VAL A 16 12.76 38.11 21.00
C VAL A 16 12.37 39.34 21.82
N LEU A 17 11.27 39.28 22.57
CA LEU A 17 10.85 40.37 23.45
C LEU A 17 11.87 40.67 24.56
N SER A 18 12.42 39.62 25.17
CA SER A 18 13.43 39.75 26.24
C SER A 18 14.74 40.32 25.70
N VAL A 19 15.22 39.82 24.56
CA VAL A 19 16.43 40.33 23.88
C VAL A 19 16.21 41.79 23.45
N GLY A 20 15.04 42.11 22.89
CA GLY A 20 14.69 43.48 22.53
C GLY A 20 14.74 44.42 23.74
N ALA A 21 14.14 44.02 24.86
CA ALA A 21 14.20 44.79 26.11
C ALA A 21 15.64 44.97 26.62
N LEU A 22 16.47 43.92 26.57
CA LEU A 22 17.88 43.98 26.94
C LEU A 22 18.66 45.00 26.07
N LEU A 23 18.46 44.97 24.75
CA LEU A 23 19.09 45.90 23.83
C LEU A 23 18.67 47.35 24.12
N PHE A 24 17.39 47.60 24.38
CA PHE A 24 16.92 48.93 24.81
C PHE A 24 17.56 49.36 26.14
N THR A 25 17.67 48.47 27.13
CA THR A 25 18.35 48.76 28.39
C THR A 25 19.80 49.17 28.16
N ILE A 26 20.56 48.40 27.38
CA ILE A 26 21.96 48.71 27.06
C ILE A 26 22.05 50.05 26.33
N PHE A 27 21.20 50.28 25.34
CA PHE A 27 21.16 51.54 24.58
C PHE A 27 20.96 52.75 25.50
N TYR A 28 19.97 52.71 26.40
CA TYR A 28 19.69 53.82 27.31
C TYR A 28 20.77 54.02 28.38
N LEU A 29 21.49 52.96 28.78
CA LEU A 29 22.66 53.08 29.65
C LEU A 29 23.81 53.80 28.94
N VAL A 30 24.09 53.45 27.68
CA VAL A 30 25.18 54.05 26.88
C VAL A 30 24.90 55.52 26.56
N VAL A 31 23.66 55.85 26.20
CA VAL A 31 23.26 57.23 25.86
C VAL A 31 23.21 58.14 27.11
N GLY A 32 23.33 57.58 28.32
CA GLY A 32 23.57 58.34 29.54
C GLY A 32 22.33 59.05 30.08
N GLY A 33 21.26 58.30 30.34
CA GLY A 33 20.04 58.86 30.94
C GLY A 33 19.33 57.89 31.89
N LEU A 34 19.33 58.20 33.19
CA LEU A 34 18.48 57.54 34.19
C LEU A 34 17.03 58.01 34.04
N THR A 35 16.43 57.67 32.90
CA THR A 35 15.11 58.14 32.48
C THR A 35 14.05 57.07 32.73
N VAL A 36 12.78 57.47 32.67
CA VAL A 36 11.63 56.56 32.69
C VAL A 36 11.75 55.45 31.62
N ARG A 37 12.47 55.70 30.51
CA ARG A 37 12.72 54.74 29.43
C ARG A 37 13.69 53.63 29.81
N LEU A 38 14.71 53.96 30.61
CA LEU A 38 15.62 52.96 31.15
C LEU A 38 14.88 52.04 32.12
N LEU A 39 14.06 52.63 33.01
CA LEU A 39 13.27 51.86 33.98
C LEU A 39 12.26 50.93 33.28
N SER A 40 11.53 51.43 32.29
CA SER A 40 10.55 50.64 31.53
C SER A 40 11.21 49.50 30.74
N ALA A 41 12.42 49.71 30.19
CA ALA A 41 13.18 48.66 29.51
C ALA A 41 13.65 47.56 30.48
N ILE A 42 14.14 47.92 31.67
CA ILE A 42 14.52 46.96 32.72
C ILE A 42 13.31 46.16 33.21
N ILE A 43 12.16 46.84 33.43
CA ILE A 43 10.90 46.18 33.79
C ILE A 43 10.48 45.22 32.69
N GLY A 44 10.51 45.64 31.43
CA GLY A 44 10.19 44.79 30.29
C GLY A 44 11.07 43.54 30.23
N LEU A 45 12.39 43.70 30.39
CA LEU A 45 13.33 42.58 30.40
C LEU A 45 12.98 41.56 31.49
N PHE A 46 12.74 42.03 32.71
CA PHE A 46 12.39 41.17 33.84
C PHE A 46 11.05 40.45 33.62
N PHE A 47 10.02 41.18 33.22
CA PHE A 47 8.68 40.61 32.99
C PHE A 47 8.67 39.61 31.83
N PHE A 48 9.23 39.94 30.67
CA PHE A 48 9.24 39.02 29.52
C PHE A 48 10.08 37.78 29.79
N SER A 49 11.18 37.89 30.54
CA SER A 49 12.01 36.74 30.94
C SER A 49 11.26 35.81 31.90
N ILE A 50 10.58 36.37 32.91
CA ILE A 50 9.80 35.58 33.88
C ILE A 50 8.58 34.94 33.23
N LEU A 51 7.85 35.69 32.41
CA LEU A 51 6.69 35.17 31.69
C LEU A 51 7.08 34.09 30.69
N GLY A 52 8.22 34.25 30.01
CA GLY A 52 8.79 33.21 29.14
C GLY A 52 9.11 31.92 29.91
N LEU A 53 9.73 32.03 31.10
CA LEU A 53 9.99 30.88 31.97
C LEU A 53 8.69 30.24 32.48
N ALA A 54 7.70 31.05 32.85
CA ALA A 54 6.40 30.56 33.31
C ALA A 54 5.64 29.83 32.18
N TYR A 55 5.67 30.37 30.96
CA TYR A 55 5.11 29.70 29.78
C TYR A 55 5.83 28.39 29.48
N TRP A 56 7.17 28.36 29.61
CA TRP A 56 7.93 27.14 29.44
C TRP A 56 7.52 26.05 30.45
N ARG A 57 7.23 26.44 31.70
CA ARG A 57 6.70 25.57 32.76
C ARG A 57 5.22 25.18 32.59
N GLY A 58 4.55 25.64 31.54
CA GLY A 58 3.17 25.26 31.20
C GLY A 58 2.11 26.28 31.57
N TRP A 59 2.46 27.47 32.07
CA TRP A 59 1.48 28.52 32.33
C TRP A 59 1.06 29.24 31.03
N GLU A 60 0.04 28.71 30.36
CA GLU A 60 -0.40 29.23 29.05
C GLU A 60 -0.91 30.67 29.09
N TYR A 61 -1.40 31.16 30.23
CA TYR A 61 -1.89 32.54 30.37
C TYR A 61 -0.77 33.58 30.30
N ALA A 62 0.50 33.17 30.45
CA ALA A 62 1.65 34.06 30.34
C ALA A 62 1.67 34.87 29.03
N ARG A 63 1.18 34.29 27.92
CA ARG A 63 1.09 34.97 26.61
C ARG A 63 0.17 36.20 26.63
N TYR A 64 -0.97 36.11 27.31
CA TYR A 64 -1.93 37.22 27.43
C TYR A 64 -1.43 38.29 28.40
N VAL A 65 -0.81 37.87 29.51
CA VAL A 65 -0.17 38.80 30.45
C VAL A 65 0.96 39.57 29.76
N ALA A 66 1.77 38.89 28.94
CA ALA A 66 2.84 39.52 28.18
C ALA A 66 2.32 40.58 27.21
N LEU A 67 1.19 40.31 26.54
CA LEU A 67 0.54 41.28 25.66
C LEU A 67 0.12 42.54 26.42
N ILE A 68 -0.55 42.39 27.56
CA ILE A 68 -1.00 43.52 28.38
C ILE A 68 0.21 44.32 28.87
N VAL A 69 1.23 43.65 29.42
CA VAL A 69 2.45 44.30 29.90
C VAL A 69 3.14 45.05 28.77
N LEU A 70 3.28 44.45 27.59
CA LEU A 70 3.89 45.11 26.44
C LEU A 70 3.10 46.33 25.98
N SER A 71 1.77 46.24 25.91
CA SER A 71 0.91 47.39 25.56
C SER A 71 1.07 48.53 26.55
N ILE A 72 1.12 48.25 27.85
CA ILE A 72 1.35 49.25 28.89
C ILE A 72 2.75 49.87 28.76
N LEU A 73 3.78 49.06 28.55
CA LEU A 73 5.15 49.55 28.39
C LEU A 73 5.30 50.43 27.15
N ILE A 74 4.68 50.06 26.02
CA ILE A 74 4.66 50.89 24.82
C ILE A 74 4.05 52.25 25.17
N PHE A 75 2.88 52.27 25.83
CA PHE A 75 2.18 53.49 26.19
C PHE A 75 2.98 54.40 27.13
N LEU A 76 3.62 53.83 28.17
CA LEU A 76 4.45 54.58 29.12
C LEU A 76 5.68 55.25 28.49
N ASN A 77 6.16 54.73 27.36
CA ASN A 77 7.33 55.25 26.66
C ASN A 77 7.00 56.35 25.63
N LEU A 78 5.73 56.55 25.31
CA LEU A 78 5.28 57.59 24.40
C LEU A 78 5.45 58.98 25.04
N ARG A 79 6.14 59.88 24.34
CA ARG A 79 6.30 61.30 24.72
C ARG A 79 6.22 62.18 23.48
N GLU A 80 5.97 63.47 23.67
CA GLU A 80 6.02 64.46 22.59
C GLU A 80 7.37 64.46 21.84
N PRO A 81 7.39 64.70 20.51
CA PRO A 81 6.26 65.05 19.63
C PRO A 81 5.46 63.84 19.13
N PHE A 82 5.73 62.62 19.63
CA PHE A 82 5.11 61.41 19.09
C PHE A 82 3.63 61.27 19.42
N VAL A 83 3.14 61.97 20.44
CA VAL A 83 1.74 61.93 20.85
C VAL A 83 0.88 62.85 19.97
N LEU A 84 1.39 64.01 19.57
CA LEU A 84 0.63 64.97 18.75
C LEU A 84 0.99 64.94 17.25
N ARG A 85 2.23 64.59 16.89
CA ARG A 85 2.77 64.63 15.50
C ARG A 85 3.53 63.36 15.10
N GLY A 86 3.47 62.30 15.90
CA GLY A 86 4.24 61.08 15.72
C GLY A 86 3.77 60.18 14.58
N THR A 87 4.68 59.31 14.13
CA THR A 87 4.41 58.33 13.09
C THR A 87 3.48 57.22 13.61
N PRO A 88 2.47 56.77 12.83
CA PRO A 88 1.50 55.76 13.26
C PRO A 88 2.04 54.33 13.40
N PHE A 89 3.34 54.12 13.22
CA PHE A 89 3.97 52.79 13.23
C PHE A 89 3.79 52.04 14.57
N ILE A 90 3.74 52.76 15.68
CA ILE A 90 3.54 52.18 17.02
C ILE A 90 2.16 51.52 17.13
N LEU A 91 1.16 52.07 16.45
CA LEU A 91 -0.20 51.54 16.42
C LEU A 91 -0.31 50.25 15.61
N ALA A 92 0.58 50.04 14.64
CA ALA A 92 0.67 48.80 13.87
C ALA A 92 1.36 47.66 14.63
N LEU A 93 2.27 47.98 15.56
CA LEU A 93 3.01 46.97 16.32
C LEU A 93 2.12 46.16 17.27
N ILE A 94 1.12 46.81 17.86
CA ILE A 94 0.19 46.20 18.82
C ILE A 94 -0.63 45.06 18.21
N PRO A 95 -1.37 45.25 17.09
CA PRO A 95 -2.13 44.17 16.47
C PRO A 95 -1.22 43.05 15.94
N VAL A 96 -0.02 43.36 15.44
CA VAL A 96 0.93 42.34 14.96
C VAL A 96 1.38 41.43 16.10
N ILE A 97 1.76 41.99 17.24
CA ILE A 97 2.20 41.18 18.39
C ILE A 97 1.03 40.43 19.03
N ALA A 98 -0.15 41.05 19.08
CA ALA A 98 -1.39 40.39 19.50
C ALA A 98 -1.75 39.21 18.58
N LEU A 99 -1.42 39.29 17.29
CA LEU A 99 -1.62 38.17 16.35
C LEU A 99 -0.68 37.00 16.64
N LEU A 100 0.55 37.28 17.09
CA LEU A 100 1.56 36.26 17.39
C LEU A 100 1.30 35.52 18.71
N LEU A 101 0.87 36.25 19.75
CA LEU A 101 0.71 35.69 21.11
C LEU A 101 -0.74 35.38 21.48
N GLY A 102 -1.71 36.04 20.84
CA GLY A 102 -3.12 36.00 21.22
C GLY A 102 -4.02 35.37 20.16
N ASN A 103 -5.33 35.66 20.27
CA ASN A 103 -6.36 35.26 19.30
C ASN A 103 -6.95 36.52 18.63
N ALA A 104 -7.79 36.36 17.61
CA ALA A 104 -8.42 37.49 16.89
C ALA A 104 -9.09 38.52 17.82
N TYR A 105 -9.75 38.07 18.89
CA TYR A 105 -10.37 38.96 19.88
C TYR A 105 -9.37 39.86 20.61
N TRP A 106 -8.18 39.34 20.93
CA TRP A 106 -7.12 40.12 21.57
C TRP A 106 -6.50 41.15 20.62
N VAL A 107 -6.40 40.83 19.33
CA VAL A 107 -5.96 41.79 18.29
C VAL A 107 -6.91 42.98 18.25
N VAL A 108 -8.22 42.73 18.15
CA VAL A 108 -9.23 43.80 18.12
C VAL A 108 -9.23 44.57 19.44
N GLY A 109 -9.33 43.87 20.57
CA GLY A 109 -9.42 44.50 21.89
C GLY A 109 -8.23 45.39 22.23
N LEU A 110 -7.00 44.91 22.03
CA LEU A 110 -5.80 45.70 22.31
C LEU A 110 -5.63 46.86 21.32
N THR A 111 -6.01 46.70 20.05
CA THR A 111 -5.95 47.80 19.08
C THR A 111 -6.94 48.89 19.41
N VAL A 112 -8.19 48.53 19.75
CA VAL A 112 -9.20 49.50 20.19
C VAL A 112 -8.76 50.21 21.48
N ALA A 113 -8.27 49.46 22.47
CA ALA A 113 -7.75 50.03 23.71
C ALA A 113 -6.57 50.98 23.46
N ALA A 114 -5.67 50.63 22.52
CA ALA A 114 -4.55 51.48 22.15
C ALA A 114 -5.00 52.78 21.45
N VAL A 115 -5.95 52.71 20.52
CA VAL A 115 -6.52 53.89 19.86
C VAL A 115 -7.17 54.81 20.89
N ILE A 116 -8.01 54.28 21.77
CA ILE A 116 -8.67 55.08 22.83
C ILE A 116 -7.63 55.69 23.78
N GLY A 117 -6.64 54.90 24.20
CA GLY A 117 -5.54 55.38 25.04
C GLY A 117 -4.77 56.53 24.40
N LEU A 118 -4.48 56.46 23.09
CA LEU A 118 -3.74 57.52 22.40
C LEU A 118 -4.59 58.77 22.19
N ILE A 119 -5.87 58.64 21.85
CA ILE A 119 -6.80 59.77 21.72
C ILE A 119 -6.93 60.51 23.06
N THR A 120 -7.08 59.77 24.17
CA THR A 120 -7.16 60.35 25.52
C THR A 120 -5.86 61.01 25.93
N LEU A 121 -4.71 60.39 25.65
CA LEU A 121 -3.39 60.95 25.95
C LEU A 121 -3.08 62.22 25.15
N ALA A 122 -3.54 62.29 23.90
CA ALA A 122 -3.37 63.45 23.03
C ALA A 122 -4.41 64.56 23.28
N GLY A 123 -5.25 64.43 24.32
CA GLY A 123 -6.28 65.42 24.66
C GLY A 123 -7.38 65.57 23.61
N GLY A 124 -7.63 64.52 22.81
CA GLY A 124 -8.60 64.54 21.73
C GLY A 124 -8.17 65.33 20.49
N GLN A 125 -6.90 65.71 20.39
CA GLN A 125 -6.32 66.39 19.23
C GLN A 125 -5.14 65.58 18.67
N GLY A 126 -4.75 65.87 17.43
CA GLY A 126 -3.59 65.24 16.78
C GLY A 126 -3.93 64.12 15.80
N THR A 127 -2.89 63.45 15.30
CA THR A 127 -2.98 62.50 14.18
C THR A 127 -3.89 61.29 14.48
N TYR A 128 -4.09 60.93 15.76
CA TYR A 128 -4.87 59.74 16.16
C TYR A 128 -6.39 59.91 16.07
N THR A 129 -6.89 61.14 15.96
CA THR A 129 -8.32 61.44 15.75
C THR A 129 -8.68 61.59 14.27
N GLU A 130 -7.69 61.58 13.37
CA GLU A 130 -7.93 61.72 11.93
C GLU A 130 -8.68 60.50 11.37
N PRO A 131 -9.80 60.70 10.64
CA PRO A 131 -10.57 59.59 10.06
C PRO A 131 -9.75 58.69 9.13
N THR A 132 -8.79 59.28 8.40
CA THR A 132 -7.87 58.58 7.49
C THR A 132 -7.02 57.56 8.24
N LEU A 133 -6.47 57.93 9.41
CA LEU A 133 -5.69 57.03 10.24
C LEU A 133 -6.57 55.90 10.79
N LEU A 134 -7.72 56.22 11.36
CA LEU A 134 -8.63 55.21 11.93
C LEU A 134 -9.05 54.19 10.87
N LEU A 135 -9.35 54.63 9.65
CA LEU A 135 -9.65 53.75 8.53
C LEU A 135 -8.46 52.84 8.17
N SER A 136 -7.24 53.39 8.14
CA SER A 136 -6.03 52.60 7.87
C SER A 136 -5.78 51.51 8.91
N VAL A 137 -6.08 51.78 10.20
CA VAL A 137 -5.94 50.82 11.29
C VAL A 137 -6.99 49.72 11.18
N VAL A 138 -8.24 50.08 10.87
CA VAL A 138 -9.31 49.10 10.62
C VAL A 138 -8.96 48.21 9.44
N MET A 139 -8.46 48.77 8.33
CA MET A 139 -7.98 47.98 7.19
C MET A 139 -6.81 47.05 7.58
N LEU A 140 -5.83 47.54 8.34
CA LEU A 140 -4.69 46.74 8.79
C LEU A 140 -5.14 45.57 9.67
N VAL A 141 -5.97 45.82 10.69
CA VAL A 141 -6.48 44.77 11.59
C VAL A 141 -7.31 43.76 10.81
N SER A 142 -8.14 44.22 9.88
CA SER A 142 -8.96 43.34 9.03
C SER A 142 -8.07 42.45 8.15
N ALA A 143 -7.02 43.00 7.54
CA ALA A 143 -6.07 42.24 6.74
C ALA A 143 -5.28 41.21 7.58
N LEU A 144 -4.86 41.57 8.80
CA LEU A 144 -4.16 40.66 9.72
C LEU A 144 -5.06 39.51 10.19
N ILE A 145 -6.31 39.80 10.53
CA ILE A 145 -7.29 38.77 10.91
C ILE A 145 -7.57 37.85 9.72
N LEU A 146 -7.79 38.41 8.52
CA LEU A 146 -8.03 37.63 7.31
C LEU A 146 -6.82 36.73 6.99
N SER A 147 -5.61 37.27 7.07
CA SER A 147 -4.37 36.49 6.86
C SER A 147 -4.29 35.29 7.81
N ARG A 148 -4.64 35.49 9.09
CA ARG A 148 -4.65 34.41 10.07
C ARG A 148 -5.75 33.38 9.80
N LEU A 149 -6.96 33.80 9.45
CA LEU A 149 -8.06 32.88 9.11
C LEU A 149 -7.71 32.02 7.88
N VAL A 150 -7.11 32.63 6.85
CA VAL A 150 -6.64 31.90 5.65
C VAL A 150 -5.56 30.90 6.02
N THR A 151 -4.60 31.30 6.86
CA THR A 151 -3.51 30.41 7.29
C THR A 151 -4.03 29.25 8.13
N GLU A 152 -4.93 29.51 9.09
CA GLU A 152 -5.56 28.47 9.91
C GLU A 152 -6.41 27.51 9.06
N ALA A 153 -7.15 28.03 8.07
CA ALA A 153 -7.93 27.22 7.15
C ALA A 153 -7.04 26.34 6.26
N ALA A 154 -5.97 26.91 5.69
CA ALA A 154 -5.01 26.16 4.88
C ALA A 154 -4.32 25.05 5.68
N GLN A 155 -3.97 25.33 6.94
CA GLN A 155 -3.35 24.35 7.82
C GLN A 155 -4.31 23.21 8.17
N ARG A 156 -5.56 23.52 8.53
CA ARG A 156 -6.58 22.49 8.80
C ARG A 156 -6.82 21.59 7.59
N GLN A 157 -6.88 22.17 6.40
CA GLN A 157 -7.04 21.41 5.17
C GLN A 157 -5.85 20.50 4.91
N ALA A 158 -4.61 20.95 5.16
CA ALA A 158 -3.41 20.13 5.02
C ALA A 158 -3.41 18.95 6.02
N GLU A 159 -3.82 19.19 7.27
CA GLU A 159 -3.94 18.15 8.30
C GLU A 159 -5.02 17.13 7.93
N GLU A 160 -6.19 17.57 7.46
CA GLU A 160 -7.24 16.67 6.98
C GLU A 160 -6.81 15.84 5.77
N GLN A 161 -6.09 16.44 4.83
CA GLN A 161 -5.55 15.73 3.67
C GLN A 161 -4.50 14.69 4.07
N ALA A 162 -3.62 15.02 5.03
CA ALA A 162 -2.65 14.09 5.57
C ALA A 162 -3.34 12.90 6.27
N ALA A 163 -4.36 13.17 7.11
CA ALA A 163 -5.13 12.11 7.76
C ALA A 163 -5.85 11.21 6.75
N ARG A 164 -6.45 11.78 5.70
CA ARG A 164 -7.09 11.00 4.62
C ARG A 164 -6.09 10.15 3.84
N ALA A 165 -4.89 10.67 3.60
CA ALA A 165 -3.83 9.92 2.92
C ALA A 165 -3.35 8.74 3.77
N GLU A 166 -3.22 8.92 5.08
CA GLU A 166 -2.88 7.83 6.01
C GLU A 166 -3.94 6.73 6.01
N THR A 167 -5.23 7.10 6.09
CA THR A 167 -6.33 6.12 6.04
C THR A 167 -6.39 5.39 4.70
N ALA A 168 -6.20 6.09 3.59
CA ALA A 168 -6.22 5.48 2.26
C ALA A 168 -5.03 4.52 2.06
N LEU A 169 -3.85 4.86 2.58
CA LEU A 169 -2.69 3.97 2.53
C LEU A 169 -2.94 2.68 3.35
N ALA A 170 -3.54 2.80 4.53
CA ALA A 170 -3.89 1.64 5.35
C ALA A 170 -4.90 0.71 4.65
N GLU A 171 -5.90 1.27 3.97
CA GLU A 171 -6.88 0.51 3.19
C GLU A 171 -6.24 -0.22 2.00
N LEU A 172 -5.37 0.46 1.25
CA LEU A 172 -4.63 -0.16 0.14
C LEU A 172 -3.72 -1.30 0.61
N GLN A 173 -3.06 -1.15 1.76
CA GLN A 173 -2.24 -2.21 2.35
C GLN A 173 -3.08 -3.42 2.73
N HIS A 174 -4.26 -3.22 3.30
CA HIS A 174 -5.18 -4.31 3.62
C HIS A 174 -5.62 -5.05 2.35
N GLN A 175 -6.03 -4.32 1.31
CA GLN A 175 -6.43 -4.91 0.03
C GLN A 175 -5.29 -5.69 -0.63
N ALA A 176 -4.06 -5.16 -0.59
CA ALA A 176 -2.89 -5.84 -1.13
C ALA A 176 -2.59 -7.16 -0.39
N ALA A 177 -2.75 -7.18 0.94
CA ALA A 177 -2.58 -8.39 1.74
C ALA A 177 -3.65 -9.45 1.41
N GLU A 178 -4.92 -9.04 1.24
CA GLU A 178 -6.02 -9.94 0.87
C GLU A 178 -5.78 -10.56 -0.53
N LEU A 179 -5.38 -9.73 -1.51
CA LEU A 179 -5.05 -10.22 -2.85
C LEU A 179 -3.87 -11.19 -2.85
N ALA A 180 -2.84 -10.91 -2.06
CA ALA A 180 -1.68 -11.79 -1.92
C ALA A 180 -2.08 -13.15 -1.33
N GLN A 181 -2.95 -13.16 -0.32
CA GLN A 181 -3.48 -14.39 0.28
C GLN A 181 -4.30 -15.18 -0.74
N ARG A 182 -5.18 -14.51 -1.49
CA ARG A 182 -6.02 -15.16 -2.52
C ARG A 182 -5.20 -15.73 -3.68
N SER A 183 -4.14 -15.03 -4.09
CA SER A 183 -3.18 -15.54 -5.08
C SER A 183 -2.50 -16.82 -4.58
N ALA A 184 -2.02 -16.82 -3.33
CA ALA A 184 -1.36 -17.98 -2.74
C ALA A 184 -2.31 -19.19 -2.63
N GLU A 185 -3.58 -18.97 -2.27
CA GLU A 185 -4.59 -20.03 -2.24
C GLU A 185 -4.85 -20.62 -3.64
N LEU A 186 -5.02 -19.78 -4.65
CA LEU A 186 -5.20 -20.22 -6.04
C LEU A 186 -3.98 -20.97 -6.57
N GLN A 187 -2.77 -20.56 -6.20
CA GLN A 187 -1.54 -21.27 -6.55
C GLN A 187 -1.51 -22.66 -5.91
N ALA A 188 -1.82 -22.78 -4.62
CA ALA A 188 -1.91 -24.08 -3.95
C ALA A 188 -2.98 -24.99 -4.57
N GLN A 189 -4.14 -24.45 -4.95
CA GLN A 189 -5.18 -25.21 -5.65
C GLN A 189 -4.71 -25.70 -7.03
N ASN A 190 -4.03 -24.86 -7.80
CA ASN A 190 -3.46 -25.25 -9.10
C ASN A 190 -2.39 -26.33 -8.95
N GLU A 191 -1.51 -26.22 -7.95
CA GLU A 191 -0.51 -27.25 -7.64
C GLU A 191 -1.16 -28.58 -7.28
N GLN A 192 -2.20 -28.56 -6.44
CA GLN A 192 -2.96 -29.76 -6.11
C GLN A 192 -3.64 -30.36 -7.35
N GLN A 193 -4.22 -29.53 -8.22
CA GLN A 193 -4.81 -30.00 -9.48
C GLN A 193 -3.75 -30.63 -10.39
N ALA A 194 -2.56 -30.03 -10.49
CA ALA A 194 -1.46 -30.61 -11.26
C ALA A 194 -1.02 -31.97 -10.72
N GLN A 195 -0.93 -32.14 -9.39
CA GLN A 195 -0.63 -33.42 -8.76
C GLN A 195 -1.71 -34.48 -9.02
N LEU A 196 -2.99 -34.10 -8.97
CA LEU A 196 -4.10 -35.01 -9.28
C LEU A 196 -4.05 -35.46 -10.75
N LEU A 197 -3.74 -34.56 -11.68
CA LEU A 197 -3.59 -34.89 -13.09
C LEU A 197 -2.40 -35.83 -13.34
N ASP A 198 -1.27 -35.63 -12.64
CA ASP A 198 -0.10 -36.51 -12.70
C ASP A 198 -0.39 -37.92 -12.14
N LEU A 199 -1.12 -38.01 -11.03
CA LEU A 199 -1.56 -39.30 -10.47
C LEU A 199 -2.48 -40.05 -11.44
N VAL A 200 -3.45 -39.34 -12.06
CA VAL A 200 -4.32 -39.92 -13.09
C VAL A 200 -3.49 -40.45 -14.26
N ALA A 201 -2.51 -39.70 -14.75
CA ALA A 201 -1.64 -40.13 -15.84
C ALA A 201 -0.81 -41.37 -15.48
N THR A 202 -0.41 -41.51 -14.22
CA THR A 202 0.37 -42.67 -13.73
C THR A 202 -0.48 -43.95 -13.62
N LEU A 203 -1.80 -43.81 -13.46
CA LEU A 203 -2.75 -44.93 -13.35
C LEU A 203 -3.21 -45.49 -14.70
N GLU A 204 -2.76 -44.92 -15.84
CA GLU A 204 -3.17 -45.40 -17.16
C GLU A 204 -2.35 -46.63 -17.61
N THR A 205 -3.01 -47.80 -17.50
CA THR A 205 -2.70 -49.13 -18.08
C THR A 205 -1.44 -49.84 -17.56
N PRO A 206 -1.51 -50.52 -16.40
CA PRO A 206 -0.46 -51.45 -16.02
C PRO A 206 -0.58 -52.71 -16.88
N ALA A 207 0.45 -53.02 -17.66
CA ALA A 207 0.60 -54.37 -18.17
C ALA A 207 0.88 -55.30 -16.98
N VAL A 208 -0.05 -56.23 -16.71
CA VAL A 208 -0.05 -57.09 -15.53
C VAL A 208 0.59 -58.43 -15.89
N GLU A 209 1.55 -58.89 -15.10
CA GLU A 209 2.13 -60.22 -15.27
C GLU A 209 1.13 -61.28 -14.79
N MET A 210 0.78 -62.23 -15.67
CA MET A 210 -0.22 -63.27 -15.41
C MET A 210 0.42 -64.60 -15.00
N ALA A 211 1.63 -64.86 -15.52
CA ALA A 211 2.45 -66.02 -15.22
C ALA A 211 3.90 -65.68 -15.62
N ASN A 212 4.87 -66.51 -15.21
CA ASN A 212 6.28 -66.29 -15.56
C ASN A 212 6.45 -66.14 -17.08
N GLY A 213 6.88 -64.96 -17.51
CA GLY A 213 7.09 -64.64 -18.93
C GLY A 213 5.82 -64.39 -19.74
N VAL A 214 4.66 -64.20 -19.09
CA VAL A 214 3.38 -63.87 -19.73
C VAL A 214 2.83 -62.54 -19.22
N LEU A 215 2.67 -61.58 -20.12
CA LEU A 215 2.20 -60.23 -19.82
C LEU A 215 0.81 -60.00 -20.40
N LEU A 216 -0.13 -59.49 -19.61
CA LEU A 216 -1.47 -59.06 -20.05
C LEU A 216 -1.53 -57.54 -20.15
N ALA A 217 -1.86 -57.03 -21.33
CA ALA A 217 -2.02 -55.61 -21.60
C ALA A 217 -3.48 -55.30 -21.97
N PRO A 218 -4.31 -54.89 -21.01
CA PRO A 218 -5.69 -54.50 -21.29
C PRO A 218 -5.73 -53.10 -21.90
N ILE A 219 -6.35 -52.99 -23.07
CA ILE A 219 -6.63 -51.72 -23.73
C ILE A 219 -8.04 -51.25 -23.34
N VAL A 220 -8.13 -50.15 -22.58
CA VAL A 220 -9.40 -49.63 -22.05
C VAL A 220 -9.65 -48.19 -22.49
N GLY A 221 -10.88 -47.92 -22.94
CA GLY A 221 -11.37 -46.57 -23.24
C GLY A 221 -11.16 -46.15 -24.70
N HIS A 222 -11.32 -44.86 -24.97
CA HIS A 222 -11.07 -44.30 -26.30
C HIS A 222 -9.56 -44.24 -26.56
N ILE A 223 -9.11 -44.75 -27.70
CA ILE A 223 -7.73 -44.61 -28.17
C ILE A 223 -7.69 -43.53 -29.24
N ASP A 224 -6.87 -42.51 -29.02
CA ASP A 224 -6.39 -41.62 -30.05
C ASP A 224 -4.95 -42.00 -30.46
N SER A 225 -4.46 -41.40 -31.54
CA SER A 225 -3.12 -41.70 -32.09
C SER A 225 -1.98 -41.43 -31.09
N ARG A 226 -2.13 -40.43 -30.20
CA ARG A 226 -1.10 -40.10 -29.20
C ARG A 226 -1.02 -41.18 -28.13
N ARG A 227 -2.18 -41.61 -27.61
CA ARG A 227 -2.29 -42.67 -26.61
C ARG A 227 -1.84 -44.01 -27.15
N ALA A 228 -2.21 -44.33 -28.40
CA ALA A 228 -1.70 -45.49 -29.12
C ALA A 228 -0.16 -45.57 -29.12
N THR A 229 0.50 -44.46 -29.46
CA THR A 229 1.98 -44.37 -29.49
C THR A 229 2.60 -44.59 -28.10
N GLN A 230 1.98 -44.00 -27.06
CA GLN A 230 2.43 -44.17 -25.68
C GLN A 230 2.28 -45.63 -25.19
N ILE A 231 1.17 -46.27 -25.53
CA ILE A 231 0.93 -47.69 -25.22
C ILE A 231 1.98 -48.56 -25.92
N THR A 232 2.25 -48.34 -27.21
CA THR A 232 3.29 -49.08 -27.94
C THR A 232 4.65 -48.95 -27.27
N ALA A 233 5.09 -47.73 -26.98
CA ALA A 233 6.40 -47.49 -26.38
C ALA A 233 6.54 -48.18 -25.01
N ARG A 234 5.46 -48.14 -24.20
CA ARG A 234 5.46 -48.76 -22.88
C ARG A 234 5.45 -50.28 -22.94
N LEU A 235 4.66 -50.89 -23.82
CA LEU A 235 4.64 -52.35 -24.00
C LEU A 235 5.99 -52.88 -24.51
N LEU A 236 6.67 -52.16 -25.39
CA LEU A 236 8.02 -52.54 -25.83
C LEU A 236 9.02 -52.48 -24.67
N HIS A 237 8.92 -51.46 -23.82
CA HIS A 237 9.74 -51.35 -22.61
C HIS A 237 9.46 -52.52 -21.64
N ASP A 238 8.19 -52.76 -21.29
CA ASP A 238 7.79 -53.80 -20.34
C ASP A 238 8.17 -55.21 -20.84
N VAL A 239 7.97 -55.50 -22.13
CA VAL A 239 8.36 -56.78 -22.75
C VAL A 239 9.87 -56.98 -22.69
N SER A 240 10.65 -55.94 -22.98
CA SER A 240 12.11 -56.01 -22.96
C SER A 240 12.67 -56.17 -21.55
N GLU A 241 12.17 -55.38 -20.59
CA GLU A 241 12.62 -55.40 -19.19
C GLU A 241 12.30 -56.73 -18.52
N ARG A 242 11.07 -57.23 -18.70
CA ARG A 242 10.57 -58.45 -18.03
C ARG A 242 10.90 -59.74 -18.78
N ARG A 243 11.54 -59.65 -19.96
CA ARG A 243 11.85 -60.78 -20.85
C ARG A 243 10.62 -61.63 -21.14
N THR A 244 9.52 -60.96 -21.46
CA THR A 244 8.23 -61.58 -21.75
C THR A 244 8.33 -62.44 -23.01
N HIS A 245 7.82 -63.67 -22.95
CA HIS A 245 7.73 -64.57 -24.09
C HIS A 245 6.35 -64.55 -24.74
N LEU A 246 5.30 -64.23 -23.98
CA LEU A 246 3.94 -64.06 -24.46
C LEU A 246 3.32 -62.74 -23.99
N LEU A 247 2.90 -61.91 -24.93
CA LEU A 247 2.06 -60.74 -24.69
C LEU A 247 0.61 -61.08 -25.06
N ILE A 248 -0.29 -60.99 -24.10
CA ILE A 248 -1.75 -61.05 -24.30
C ILE A 248 -2.24 -59.61 -24.42
N LEU A 249 -2.63 -59.20 -25.62
CA LEU A 249 -3.17 -57.87 -25.89
C LEU A 249 -4.70 -57.93 -25.87
N ASP A 250 -5.32 -57.46 -24.79
CA ASP A 250 -6.77 -57.56 -24.61
C ASP A 250 -7.47 -56.27 -25.04
N ILE A 251 -8.27 -56.35 -26.11
CA ILE A 251 -8.96 -55.19 -26.69
C ILE A 251 -10.46 -55.18 -26.40
N ALA A 252 -10.93 -55.97 -25.42
CA ALA A 252 -12.34 -56.02 -25.03
C ALA A 252 -12.93 -54.64 -24.63
N GLY A 253 -12.08 -53.73 -24.13
CA GLY A 253 -12.46 -52.37 -23.75
C GLY A 253 -12.58 -51.37 -24.91
N VAL A 254 -12.25 -51.78 -26.15
CA VAL A 254 -12.25 -50.92 -27.34
C VAL A 254 -13.59 -51.05 -28.07
N LYS A 255 -14.45 -50.02 -27.94
CA LYS A 255 -15.81 -50.02 -28.52
C LYS A 255 -15.83 -49.76 -30.03
N THR A 256 -14.89 -48.96 -30.52
CA THR A 256 -14.80 -48.55 -31.93
C THR A 256 -13.34 -48.49 -32.32
N VAL A 257 -13.01 -49.07 -33.48
CA VAL A 257 -11.67 -49.04 -34.06
C VAL A 257 -11.74 -48.22 -35.34
N ASP A 258 -10.84 -47.24 -35.48
CA ASP A 258 -10.60 -46.52 -36.73
C ASP A 258 -9.28 -47.00 -37.36
N THR A 259 -8.95 -46.45 -38.53
CA THR A 259 -7.73 -46.79 -39.25
C THR A 259 -6.45 -46.54 -38.43
N ALA A 260 -6.40 -45.45 -37.65
CA ALA A 260 -5.20 -45.07 -36.90
C ALA A 260 -4.96 -45.99 -35.71
N VAL A 261 -6.02 -46.32 -34.96
CA VAL A 261 -5.96 -47.28 -33.83
C VAL A 261 -5.56 -48.65 -34.33
N ALA A 262 -6.14 -49.10 -35.45
CA ALA A 262 -5.87 -50.42 -35.98
C ALA A 262 -4.43 -50.56 -36.50
N GLN A 263 -3.89 -49.52 -37.15
CA GLN A 263 -2.48 -49.45 -37.55
C GLN A 263 -1.55 -49.45 -36.34
N ALA A 264 -1.89 -48.72 -35.28
CA ALA A 264 -1.08 -48.70 -34.06
C ALA A 264 -1.04 -50.06 -33.35
N ILE A 265 -2.16 -50.78 -33.30
CA ILE A 265 -2.21 -52.15 -32.76
C ILE A 265 -1.29 -53.07 -33.56
N LEU A 266 -1.40 -53.06 -34.89
CA LEU A 266 -0.54 -53.85 -35.77
C LEU A 266 0.94 -53.51 -35.59
N HIS A 267 1.28 -52.23 -35.58
CA HIS A 267 2.65 -51.77 -35.40
C HIS A 267 3.21 -52.24 -34.04
N THR A 268 2.39 -52.19 -32.99
CA THR A 268 2.76 -52.71 -31.67
C THR A 268 3.03 -54.21 -31.72
N ILE A 269 2.14 -55.00 -32.33
CA ILE A 269 2.30 -56.45 -32.46
C ILE A 269 3.59 -56.78 -33.21
N GLN A 270 3.85 -56.11 -34.34
CA GLN A 270 5.05 -56.32 -35.15
C GLN A 270 6.32 -55.97 -34.36
N ALA A 271 6.33 -54.80 -33.69
CA ALA A 271 7.47 -54.36 -32.91
C ALA A 271 7.77 -55.30 -31.73
N VAL A 272 6.74 -55.80 -31.03
CA VAL A 272 6.90 -56.77 -29.94
C VAL A 272 7.43 -58.12 -30.45
N ARG A 273 6.95 -58.60 -31.62
CA ARG A 273 7.47 -59.83 -32.23
C ARG A 273 8.94 -59.72 -32.63
N LEU A 274 9.41 -58.53 -33.03
CA LEU A 274 10.83 -58.29 -33.29
C LEU A 274 11.70 -58.43 -32.04
N LEU A 275 11.13 -58.26 -30.84
CA LEU A 275 11.80 -58.52 -29.56
C LEU A 275 11.80 -60.01 -29.17
N GLY A 276 11.25 -60.89 -30.01
CA GLY A 276 11.18 -62.33 -29.75
C GLY A 276 10.04 -62.73 -28.80
N CYS A 277 9.03 -61.89 -28.64
CA CYS A 277 7.83 -62.17 -27.85
C CYS A 277 6.66 -62.51 -28.78
N ASP A 278 6.00 -63.64 -28.52
CA ASP A 278 4.75 -63.99 -29.19
C ASP A 278 3.62 -63.07 -28.70
N VAL A 279 2.66 -62.80 -29.58
CA VAL A 279 1.52 -61.92 -29.26
C VAL A 279 0.23 -62.64 -29.56
N THR A 280 -0.67 -62.70 -28.57
CA THR A 280 -2.04 -63.17 -28.74
C THR A 280 -3.01 -62.02 -28.49
N VAL A 281 -3.90 -61.77 -29.46
CA VAL A 281 -4.92 -60.72 -29.34
C VAL A 281 -6.22 -61.32 -28.81
N THR A 282 -6.80 -60.71 -27.78
CA THR A 282 -8.05 -61.17 -27.16
C THR A 282 -9.13 -60.10 -27.13
N GLY A 283 -10.38 -60.50 -26.91
CA GLY A 283 -11.48 -59.54 -26.75
C GLY A 283 -11.93 -58.85 -28.04
N ILE A 284 -11.62 -59.42 -29.21
CA ILE A 284 -12.07 -58.89 -30.50
C ILE A 284 -13.60 -59.04 -30.63
N SER A 285 -14.33 -57.93 -30.62
CA SER A 285 -15.78 -57.93 -30.85
C SER A 285 -16.13 -58.11 -32.34
N ALA A 286 -17.35 -58.55 -32.64
CA ALA A 286 -17.81 -58.71 -34.03
C ALA A 286 -17.74 -57.41 -34.84
N ALA A 287 -18.03 -56.27 -34.20
CA ALA A 287 -17.91 -54.95 -34.83
C ALA A 287 -16.44 -54.64 -35.18
N VAL A 288 -15.52 -54.87 -34.24
CA VAL A 288 -14.08 -54.63 -34.46
C VAL A 288 -13.51 -55.55 -35.54
N ALA A 289 -13.89 -56.84 -35.52
CA ALA A 289 -13.48 -57.79 -36.55
C ALA A 289 -13.94 -57.35 -37.95
N THR A 290 -15.20 -56.90 -38.07
CA THR A 290 -15.75 -56.39 -39.34
C THR A 290 -15.01 -55.15 -39.82
N THR A 291 -14.66 -54.24 -38.92
CA THR A 291 -13.90 -53.04 -39.29
C THR A 291 -12.46 -53.39 -39.69
N MET A 292 -11.79 -54.29 -38.96
CA MET A 292 -10.43 -54.72 -39.31
C MET A 292 -10.37 -55.40 -40.69
N THR A 293 -11.34 -56.26 -41.01
CA THR A 293 -11.41 -56.88 -42.35
C THR A 293 -11.71 -55.85 -43.44
N HIS A 294 -12.60 -54.89 -43.18
CA HIS A 294 -12.91 -53.81 -44.13
C HIS A 294 -11.70 -52.89 -44.39
N LEU A 295 -10.88 -52.64 -43.37
CA LEU A 295 -9.64 -51.86 -43.48
C LEU A 295 -8.48 -52.63 -44.14
N GLY A 296 -8.69 -53.91 -44.52
CA GLY A 296 -7.67 -54.73 -45.15
C GLY A 296 -6.54 -55.15 -44.20
N ILE A 297 -6.83 -55.21 -42.89
CA ILE A 297 -5.84 -55.60 -41.89
C ILE A 297 -5.67 -57.11 -41.91
N ASP A 298 -4.47 -57.53 -42.28
CA ASP A 298 -4.09 -58.93 -42.26
C ASP A 298 -3.54 -59.31 -40.89
N LEU A 299 -4.26 -60.21 -40.20
CA LEU A 299 -3.82 -60.84 -38.95
C LEU A 299 -3.24 -62.24 -39.19
N ALA A 300 -2.92 -62.61 -40.43
CA ALA A 300 -2.30 -63.89 -40.75
C ALA A 300 -1.03 -64.10 -39.91
N GLY A 301 -0.99 -65.21 -39.18
CA GLY A 301 0.13 -65.53 -38.29
C GLY A 301 0.15 -64.77 -36.96
N ILE A 302 -0.94 -64.09 -36.59
CA ILE A 302 -1.18 -63.56 -35.24
C ILE A 302 -2.23 -64.44 -34.57
N THR A 303 -1.92 -64.98 -33.40
CA THR A 303 -2.85 -65.81 -32.63
C THR A 303 -3.97 -64.92 -32.08
N THR A 304 -5.21 -65.37 -32.22
CA THR A 304 -6.37 -64.73 -31.58
C THR A 304 -7.06 -65.71 -30.65
N ALA A 305 -7.58 -65.20 -29.52
CA ALA A 305 -8.37 -65.97 -28.58
C ALA A 305 -9.57 -65.14 -28.09
N ARG A 306 -10.62 -65.79 -27.57
CA ARG A 306 -11.80 -65.08 -27.10
C ARG A 306 -11.51 -64.29 -25.84
N THR A 307 -10.75 -64.88 -24.91
CA THR A 307 -10.44 -64.28 -23.60
C THR A 307 -8.96 -64.43 -23.24
N PRO A 308 -8.42 -63.58 -22.35
CA PRO A 308 -7.06 -63.74 -21.82
C PRO A 308 -6.79 -65.13 -21.22
N GLN A 309 -7.79 -65.74 -20.59
CA GLN A 309 -7.67 -67.08 -20.01
C GLN A 309 -7.47 -68.16 -21.09
N GLU A 310 -8.19 -68.05 -22.21
CA GLU A 310 -8.01 -68.96 -23.35
C GLU A 310 -6.62 -68.80 -23.97
N ALA A 311 -6.15 -67.56 -24.12
CA ALA A 311 -4.79 -67.27 -24.62
C ALA A 311 -3.70 -67.90 -23.74
N LEU A 312 -3.85 -67.85 -22.41
CA LEU A 312 -2.90 -68.47 -21.49
C LEU A 312 -2.86 -70.00 -21.62
N LEU A 313 -4.00 -70.64 -21.86
CA LEU A 313 -4.08 -72.10 -22.04
C LEU A 313 -3.46 -72.58 -23.36
N LEU A 314 -3.42 -71.72 -24.40
CA LEU A 314 -2.80 -72.05 -25.68
C LEU A 314 -1.28 -72.20 -25.58
N VAL A 315 -0.63 -71.49 -24.65
CA VAL A 315 0.83 -71.52 -24.46
C VAL A 315 1.31 -72.65 -23.55
N GLN A 316 0.40 -73.25 -22.77
CA GLN A 316 0.70 -74.39 -21.90
C GLN A 316 0.60 -75.76 -22.60
N ARG A 317 0.34 -75.78 -23.92
CA ARG A 317 0.23 -77.00 -24.74
C ARG A 317 1.47 -77.16 -25.62
#